data_AF-A0A831P8K1-F1
#
_entry.id   AF-A0A831P8K1-F1
#
_cell.length_a   1.000
_cell.length_b   1.000
_cell.length_c   1.000
_cell.angle_alpha   90.00
_cell.angle_beta   90.00
_cell.angle_gamma   90.00
#
_symmetry.space_group_name_H-M   'P 1'
#
loop_
_entity.id
_entity.type
_entity.pdbx_description
1 polymer ?
#
loop_
_entity_poly.entity_id
_entity_poly.type
_entity_poly.pdbx_seq_one_letter_code
_entity_poly.pdbx_strand_id
1 'polypeptide(L)'
;ELSREKGPAPILEESFTVTDEMLAKRPEMRADGVRAGDRLPGRVLHARYSRYMQRLAEAAPELVEALAGEGARFTHHTSIAPTGTISLSLANNASNGIEPSFAHRYSRNVIRQGRKTKEKVDVCSFELLAYRALVNPAAAPDADSPDAALPEYFVTSEDITPREHVDIQAAAQRWIDSSISKTANVPTDYPYEDFKDIYLYAYEQGLKGCTTFRFNPEAFQGVLVQEKDLAKTTYRFTLEDGSEIEVKGNEEIEYDGEMHTAANLYDALKEGYYGKL
;
A
#
# COMPACT_ATOMS: atom_id res chain seq x y z
N GLU A 1 -25.31 -16.22 -4.03
CA GLU A 1 -25.78 -16.91 -2.80
C GLU A 1 -26.39 -15.95 -1.78
N LEU A 2 -25.60 -15.02 -1.21
CA LEU A 2 -26.10 -14.10 -0.18
C LEU A 2 -27.35 -13.28 -0.60
N SER A 3 -27.43 -12.84 -1.85
CA SER A 3 -28.63 -12.16 -2.37
C SER A 3 -29.88 -13.03 -2.35
N ARG A 4 -29.74 -14.35 -2.60
CA ARG A 4 -30.86 -15.29 -2.57
C ARG A 4 -31.36 -15.53 -1.15
N GLU A 5 -30.44 -15.52 -0.18
CA GLU A 5 -30.76 -15.75 1.23
C GLU A 5 -31.31 -14.49 1.92
N LYS A 6 -30.71 -13.32 1.66
CA LYS A 6 -30.98 -12.06 2.40
C LYS A 6 -31.65 -10.98 1.56
N GLY A 7 -31.91 -11.24 0.29
CA GLY A 7 -32.33 -10.24 -0.69
C GLY A 7 -31.16 -9.42 -1.24
N PRO A 8 -31.24 -8.90 -2.47
CA PRO A 8 -30.23 -8.00 -3.03
C PRO A 8 -30.18 -6.66 -2.28
N ALA A 9 -29.23 -5.79 -2.64
CA ALA A 9 -29.25 -4.41 -2.19
C ALA A 9 -30.55 -3.74 -2.69
N PRO A 10 -31.32 -3.02 -1.84
CA PRO A 10 -32.61 -2.45 -2.23
C PRO A 10 -32.57 -1.61 -3.52
N ILE A 11 -31.50 -0.82 -3.68
CA ILE A 11 -31.30 0.02 -4.86
C ILE A 11 -31.20 -0.77 -6.18
N LEU A 12 -30.83 -2.05 -6.14
CA LEU A 12 -30.77 -2.90 -7.33
C LEU A 12 -32.15 -3.47 -7.72
N GLU A 13 -33.14 -3.41 -6.83
CA GLU A 13 -34.53 -3.77 -7.12
C GLU A 13 -35.32 -2.59 -7.69
N GLU A 14 -34.88 -1.36 -7.39
CA GLU A 14 -35.47 -0.14 -7.90
C GLU A 14 -35.34 -0.04 -9.43
N SER A 15 -36.31 0.64 -10.04
CA SER A 15 -36.36 0.88 -11.48
C SER A 15 -35.97 2.32 -11.78
N PHE A 16 -34.99 2.49 -12.67
CA PHE A 16 -34.44 3.78 -13.06
C PHE A 16 -34.85 4.13 -14.48
N THR A 17 -35.20 5.40 -14.69
CA THR A 17 -35.42 5.94 -16.03
C THR A 17 -34.08 6.16 -16.71
N VAL A 18 -33.87 5.53 -17.86
CA VAL A 18 -32.68 5.70 -18.68
C VAL A 18 -32.61 7.12 -19.23
N THR A 19 -31.50 7.80 -19.00
CA THR A 19 -31.25 9.16 -19.50
C THR A 19 -30.33 9.15 -20.72
N ASP A 20 -30.33 10.23 -21.50
CA ASP A 20 -29.36 10.38 -22.60
C ASP A 20 -27.90 10.39 -22.10
N GLU A 21 -27.66 10.89 -20.88
CA GLU A 21 -26.34 10.86 -20.26
C GLU A 21 -25.86 9.42 -20.01
N MET A 22 -26.75 8.54 -19.53
CA MET A 22 -26.43 7.12 -19.36
C MET A 22 -26.06 6.48 -20.69
N LEU A 23 -26.86 6.73 -21.73
CA LEU A 23 -26.61 6.19 -23.07
C LEU A 23 -25.33 6.76 -23.72
N ALA A 24 -24.96 8.00 -23.42
CA ALA A 24 -23.70 8.59 -23.86
C ALA A 24 -22.49 7.97 -23.15
N LYS A 25 -22.61 7.69 -21.84
CA LYS A 25 -21.57 7.03 -21.04
C LYS A 25 -21.46 5.53 -21.32
N ARG A 26 -22.54 4.89 -21.78
CA ARG A 26 -22.69 3.45 -22.03
C ARG A 26 -23.34 3.21 -23.40
N PRO A 27 -22.61 3.42 -24.50
CA PRO A 27 -23.13 3.24 -25.85
C PRO A 27 -23.66 1.83 -26.13
N GLU A 28 -23.15 0.81 -25.44
CA GLU A 28 -23.63 -0.57 -25.49
C GLU A 28 -25.11 -0.70 -25.13
N MET A 29 -25.67 0.17 -24.27
CA MET A 29 -27.10 0.18 -23.97
C MET A 29 -27.93 0.44 -25.24
N ARG A 30 -27.47 1.35 -26.12
CA ARG A 30 -28.14 1.61 -27.40
C ARG A 30 -28.03 0.42 -28.35
N ALA A 31 -26.90 -0.29 -28.34
CA ALA A 31 -26.70 -1.50 -29.14
C ALA A 31 -27.68 -2.62 -28.72
N ASP A 32 -27.99 -2.69 -27.42
CA ASP A 32 -28.99 -3.59 -26.84
C ASP A 32 -30.44 -3.10 -27.02
N GLY A 33 -30.64 -2.00 -27.77
CA GLY A 33 -31.96 -1.46 -28.11
C GLY A 33 -32.59 -0.55 -27.05
N VAL A 34 -31.86 -0.22 -25.98
CA VAL A 34 -32.34 0.67 -24.90
C VAL A 34 -32.42 2.12 -25.40
N ARG A 35 -33.50 2.81 -25.05
CA ARG A 35 -33.80 4.19 -25.43
C ARG A 35 -33.94 5.08 -24.19
N ALA A 36 -33.73 6.38 -24.37
CA ALA A 36 -34.00 7.35 -23.33
C ALA A 36 -35.50 7.31 -22.96
N GLY A 37 -35.80 7.30 -21.66
CA GLY A 37 -37.16 7.10 -21.15
C GLY A 37 -37.52 5.66 -20.80
N ASP A 38 -36.76 4.66 -21.27
CA ASP A 38 -36.94 3.27 -20.85
C ASP A 38 -36.73 3.12 -19.34
N ARG A 39 -37.39 2.14 -18.73
CA ARG A 39 -37.28 1.85 -17.31
C ARG A 39 -36.58 0.52 -17.09
N LEU A 40 -35.39 0.55 -16.49
CA LEU A 40 -34.58 -0.64 -16.23
C LEU A 40 -34.33 -0.84 -14.73
N PRO A 41 -34.37 -2.09 -14.22
CA PRO A 41 -33.98 -2.37 -12.84
C PRO A 41 -32.50 -2.05 -12.59
N GLY A 42 -32.17 -1.58 -11.38
CA GLY A 42 -30.81 -1.27 -10.97
C GLY A 42 -29.85 -2.46 -11.12
N ARG A 43 -30.32 -3.69 -10.85
CA ARG A 43 -29.55 -4.93 -11.07
C ARG A 43 -29.13 -5.14 -12.53
N VAL A 44 -29.98 -4.78 -13.49
CA VAL A 44 -29.64 -4.87 -14.92
C VAL A 44 -28.62 -3.80 -15.27
N LEU A 45 -28.81 -2.57 -14.78
CA LEU A 45 -27.87 -1.47 -15.01
C LEU A 45 -26.48 -1.76 -14.43
N HIS A 46 -26.44 -2.31 -13.21
CA HIS A 46 -25.19 -2.68 -12.53
C HIS A 46 -24.50 -3.86 -13.21
N ALA A 47 -25.21 -4.97 -13.44
CA ALA A 47 -24.61 -6.20 -13.95
C ALA A 47 -24.21 -6.10 -15.42
N ARG A 48 -25.03 -5.47 -16.29
CA ARG A 48 -24.79 -5.47 -17.74
C ARG A 48 -24.01 -4.25 -18.25
N TYR A 49 -24.14 -3.11 -17.58
CA TYR A 49 -23.63 -1.83 -18.10
C TYR A 49 -22.62 -1.14 -17.18
N SER A 50 -22.13 -1.79 -16.13
CA SER A 50 -20.93 -1.30 -15.45
C SER A 50 -19.67 -1.86 -16.12
N ARG A 51 -18.64 -1.02 -16.30
CA ARG A 51 -17.40 -1.42 -16.98
C ARG A 51 -16.72 -2.61 -16.30
N TYR A 52 -16.78 -2.65 -14.96
CA TYR A 52 -16.21 -3.75 -14.20
C TYR A 52 -16.98 -5.06 -14.44
N MET A 53 -18.32 -5.03 -14.41
CA MET A 53 -19.11 -6.24 -14.60
C MET A 53 -19.03 -6.77 -16.03
N GLN A 54 -18.89 -5.89 -17.04
CA GLN A 54 -18.60 -6.30 -18.42
C GLN A 54 -17.28 -7.07 -18.53
N ARG A 55 -16.23 -6.60 -17.85
CA ARG A 55 -14.97 -7.32 -17.76
C ARG A 55 -15.11 -8.64 -17.01
N LEU A 56 -15.85 -8.64 -15.90
CA LEU A 56 -16.11 -9.87 -15.16
C LEU A 56 -16.88 -10.89 -16.01
N ALA A 57 -17.78 -10.43 -16.89
CA ALA A 57 -18.52 -11.29 -17.80
C ALA A 57 -17.63 -12.01 -18.83
N GLU A 58 -16.43 -11.49 -19.14
CA GLU A 58 -15.45 -12.20 -19.98
C GLU A 58 -14.96 -13.49 -19.31
N ALA A 59 -14.87 -13.51 -17.98
CA ALA A 59 -14.37 -14.64 -17.20
C ALA A 59 -15.49 -15.49 -16.57
N ALA A 60 -16.62 -14.86 -16.21
CA ALA A 60 -17.72 -15.48 -15.48
C ALA A 60 -19.09 -14.98 -16.00
N PRO A 61 -19.45 -15.26 -17.27
CA PRO A 61 -20.67 -14.74 -17.88
C PRO A 61 -21.95 -15.19 -17.15
N GLU A 62 -21.99 -16.45 -16.70
CA GLU A 62 -23.13 -17.01 -15.96
C GLU A 62 -23.38 -16.29 -14.63
N LEU A 63 -22.29 -15.87 -13.94
CA LEU A 63 -22.39 -15.10 -12.71
C LEU A 63 -23.01 -13.73 -12.97
N VAL A 64 -22.57 -13.04 -14.02
CA VAL A 64 -23.08 -11.71 -14.37
C VAL A 64 -24.55 -11.79 -14.78
N GLU A 65 -24.95 -12.83 -15.51
CA GLU A 65 -26.36 -13.03 -15.86
C GLU A 65 -27.23 -13.33 -14.63
N ALA A 66 -26.74 -14.16 -13.70
CA ALA A 66 -27.43 -14.39 -12.43
C ALA A 66 -27.58 -13.09 -11.63
N LEU A 67 -26.55 -12.22 -11.61
CA LEU A 67 -26.61 -10.92 -10.95
C LEU A 67 -27.57 -9.95 -11.65
N ALA A 68 -27.72 -10.01 -12.97
CA ALA A 68 -28.71 -9.22 -13.70
C ALA A 68 -30.15 -9.65 -13.36
N GLY A 69 -30.37 -10.95 -13.15
CA GLY A 69 -31.68 -11.51 -12.76
C GLY A 69 -32.04 -11.26 -11.30
N GLU A 70 -31.10 -11.52 -10.39
CA GLU A 70 -31.36 -11.57 -8.94
C GLU A 70 -30.88 -10.34 -8.17
N GLY A 71 -29.88 -9.62 -8.69
CA GLY A 71 -29.21 -8.53 -8.00
C GLY A 71 -28.12 -8.99 -7.01
N ALA A 72 -27.15 -8.11 -6.74
CA ALA A 72 -26.09 -8.33 -5.76
C ALA A 72 -26.50 -7.81 -4.36
N ARG A 73 -26.04 -8.46 -3.29
CA ARG A 73 -26.18 -7.90 -1.93
C ARG A 73 -25.24 -6.69 -1.72
N PHE A 74 -24.06 -6.75 -2.32
CA PHE A 74 -23.06 -5.70 -2.30
C PHE A 74 -22.74 -5.28 -3.73
N THR A 75 -22.75 -3.98 -4.00
CA THR A 75 -22.42 -3.44 -5.33
C THR A 75 -20.92 -3.44 -5.60
N HIS A 76 -20.11 -3.47 -4.54
CA HIS A 76 -18.66 -3.60 -4.56
C HIS A 76 -18.23 -4.72 -3.59
N HIS A 77 -17.21 -5.49 -3.95
CA HIS A 77 -16.83 -6.71 -3.21
C HIS A 77 -15.33 -6.89 -3.01
N THR A 78 -14.49 -6.11 -3.69
CA THR A 78 -13.03 -6.30 -3.65
C THR A 78 -12.30 -4.98 -3.44
N SER A 79 -11.31 -5.02 -2.55
CA SER A 79 -10.40 -3.92 -2.27
C SER A 79 -9.09 -4.50 -1.74
N ILE A 80 -7.98 -3.80 -1.96
CA ILE A 80 -6.68 -4.16 -1.37
C ILE A 80 -6.31 -3.05 -0.40
N ALA A 81 -6.49 -3.32 0.89
CA ALA A 81 -6.21 -2.36 1.96
C ALA A 81 -4.75 -2.48 2.45
N PRO A 82 -4.21 -1.45 3.14
CA PRO A 82 -2.96 -1.61 3.86
C PRO A 82 -3.11 -2.64 4.98
N THR A 83 -2.21 -3.63 5.03
CA THR A 83 -2.24 -4.72 6.02
C THR A 83 -1.07 -4.69 7.01
N GLY A 84 -0.37 -3.56 7.12
CA GLY A 84 0.87 -3.41 7.90
C GLY A 84 0.83 -3.91 9.35
N THR A 85 -0.29 -3.72 10.05
CA THR A 85 -0.45 -4.17 11.44
C THR A 85 -0.79 -5.66 11.49
N ILE A 86 -1.80 -6.12 10.73
CA ILE A 86 -2.23 -7.52 10.75
C ILE A 86 -1.15 -8.45 10.20
N SER A 87 -0.35 -8.00 9.24
CA SER A 87 0.74 -8.81 8.71
C SER A 87 1.82 -9.02 9.76
N LEU A 88 2.23 -7.94 10.42
CA LEU A 88 3.21 -8.00 11.49
C LEU A 88 2.72 -8.86 12.67
N SER A 89 1.47 -8.66 13.12
CA SER A 89 0.99 -9.26 14.36
C SER A 89 0.41 -10.66 14.21
N LEU A 90 -0.17 -11.00 13.05
CA LEU A 90 -0.92 -12.25 12.84
C LEU A 90 -0.35 -13.13 11.72
N ALA A 91 0.45 -12.57 10.81
CA ALA A 91 0.95 -13.29 9.63
C ALA A 91 2.48 -13.37 9.58
N ASN A 92 3.15 -13.37 10.73
CA ASN A 92 4.61 -13.48 10.86
C ASN A 92 5.39 -12.51 9.94
N ASN A 93 4.86 -11.29 9.80
CA ASN A 93 5.41 -10.24 8.94
C ASN A 93 5.58 -10.67 7.47
N ALA A 94 4.54 -11.30 6.91
CA ALA A 94 4.40 -11.48 5.47
C ALA A 94 4.33 -10.13 4.73
N SER A 95 4.53 -10.15 3.41
CA SER A 95 4.36 -8.95 2.60
C SER A 95 2.95 -8.36 2.73
N ASN A 96 2.83 -7.04 2.54
CA ASN A 96 1.60 -6.31 2.86
C ASN A 96 0.75 -6.07 1.61
N GLY A 97 -0.34 -6.83 1.45
CA GLY A 97 -1.21 -6.68 0.28
C GLY A 97 -0.48 -7.04 -1.01
N ILE A 98 -0.30 -6.07 -1.91
CA ILE A 98 0.48 -6.22 -3.15
C ILE A 98 1.80 -5.43 -3.12
N GLU A 99 2.23 -5.00 -1.94
CA GLU A 99 3.52 -4.33 -1.75
C GLU A 99 4.65 -5.36 -1.83
N PRO A 100 5.78 -5.04 -2.49
CA PRO A 100 7.01 -5.80 -2.28
C PRO A 100 7.47 -5.64 -0.83
N SER A 101 8.32 -6.54 -0.37
CA SER A 101 8.92 -6.40 0.96
C SER A 101 9.78 -5.14 1.03
N PHE A 102 9.55 -4.33 2.05
CA PHE A 102 10.32 -3.08 2.23
C PHE A 102 11.82 -3.38 2.37
N ALA A 103 12.16 -4.35 3.21
CA ALA A 103 13.47 -4.97 3.34
C ALA A 103 13.28 -6.35 3.96
N HIS A 104 14.24 -7.25 3.77
CA HIS A 104 14.14 -8.60 4.35
C HIS A 104 14.58 -8.66 5.82
N ARG A 105 15.39 -7.69 6.26
CA ARG A 105 15.75 -7.42 7.66
C ARG A 105 15.76 -5.90 7.86
N TYR A 106 15.01 -5.41 8.82
CA TYR A 106 14.91 -3.99 9.16
C TYR A 106 14.42 -3.84 10.59
N SER A 107 14.37 -2.61 11.09
CA SER A 107 13.82 -2.38 12.42
C SER A 107 12.53 -1.56 12.34
N ARG A 108 11.59 -1.87 13.22
CA ARG A 108 10.35 -1.11 13.40
C ARG A 108 10.38 -0.37 14.72
N ASN A 109 9.99 0.89 14.66
CA ASN A 109 9.74 1.70 15.84
C ASN A 109 8.34 1.36 16.40
N VAL A 110 8.29 0.83 17.63
CA VAL A 110 7.04 0.45 18.31
C VAL A 110 6.87 1.26 19.59
N ILE A 111 5.68 1.82 19.80
CA ILE A 111 5.33 2.50 21.05
C ILE A 111 4.86 1.44 22.05
N ARG A 112 5.60 1.25 23.15
CA ARG A 112 5.16 0.40 24.25
C ARG A 112 4.32 1.21 25.24
N GLN A 113 3.28 0.59 25.77
CA GLN A 113 2.45 1.19 26.82
C GLN A 113 3.33 1.57 28.01
N GLY A 114 3.35 2.85 28.38
CA GLY A 114 4.14 3.38 29.49
C GLY A 114 5.52 3.96 29.12
N ARG A 115 5.96 3.88 27.85
CA ARG A 115 7.17 4.56 27.37
C ARG A 115 6.82 5.83 26.60
N LYS A 116 7.64 6.88 26.78
CA LYS A 116 7.51 8.16 26.06
C LYS A 116 8.18 8.14 24.69
N THR A 117 8.98 7.11 24.39
CA THR A 117 9.75 6.97 23.15
C THR A 117 9.47 5.67 22.43
N LYS A 118 9.79 5.68 21.12
CA LYS A 118 9.69 4.52 20.24
C LYS A 118 10.86 3.57 20.52
N GLU A 119 10.55 2.29 20.74
CA GLU A 119 11.57 1.23 20.87
C GLU A 119 11.80 0.60 19.49
N LYS A 120 13.08 0.45 19.13
CA LYS A 120 13.52 -0.20 17.90
C LYS A 120 13.46 -1.73 18.09
N VAL A 121 12.64 -2.41 17.30
CA VAL A 121 12.53 -3.87 17.29
C VAL A 121 12.99 -4.39 15.94
N ASP A 122 13.90 -5.37 15.94
CA ASP A 122 14.34 -6.02 14.72
C ASP A 122 13.27 -6.96 14.17
N VAL A 123 13.06 -6.88 12.87
CA VAL A 123 12.03 -7.60 12.15
C VAL A 123 12.65 -8.23 10.90
N CYS A 124 12.31 -9.49 10.66
CA CYS A 124 12.60 -10.17 9.40
C CYS A 124 11.30 -10.34 8.61
N SER A 125 11.41 -10.30 7.28
CA SER A 125 10.32 -10.69 6.39
C SER A 125 10.01 -12.20 6.52
N PHE A 126 8.74 -12.58 6.35
CA PHE A 126 8.34 -13.98 6.41
C PHE A 126 9.10 -14.86 5.41
N GLU A 127 9.30 -14.39 4.18
CA GLU A 127 10.00 -15.12 3.13
C GLU A 127 11.47 -15.37 3.47
N LEU A 128 12.15 -14.45 4.15
CA LEU A 128 13.51 -14.68 4.65
C LEU A 128 13.52 -15.78 5.72
N LEU A 129 12.56 -15.74 6.65
CA LEU A 129 12.44 -16.76 7.69
C LEU A 129 12.15 -18.14 7.10
N ALA A 130 11.23 -18.21 6.12
CA ALA A 130 10.89 -19.44 5.42
C ALA A 130 12.08 -19.98 4.62
N TYR A 131 12.81 -19.12 3.90
CA TYR A 131 13.99 -19.51 3.12
C TYR A 131 15.10 -20.04 4.02
N ARG A 132 15.35 -19.40 5.17
CA ARG A 132 16.29 -19.91 6.18
C ARG A 132 15.90 -21.28 6.71
N ALA A 133 14.62 -21.46 7.03
CA ALA A 133 14.13 -22.70 7.61
C ALA A 133 14.13 -23.88 6.61
N LEU A 134 13.85 -23.60 5.33
CA LEU A 134 13.57 -24.65 4.34
C LEU A 134 14.67 -24.85 3.30
N VAL A 135 15.54 -23.86 3.08
CA VAL A 135 16.48 -23.86 1.95
C VAL A 135 17.91 -23.61 2.42
N ASN A 136 18.18 -22.46 3.03
CA ASN A 136 19.53 -22.08 3.44
C ASN A 136 19.54 -21.40 4.82
N PRO A 137 19.84 -22.16 5.90
CA PRO A 137 19.89 -21.63 7.26
C PRO A 137 20.88 -20.47 7.46
N ALA A 138 21.92 -20.38 6.63
CA ALA A 138 22.93 -19.33 6.71
C ALA A 138 22.56 -18.05 5.94
N ALA A 139 21.46 -18.06 5.17
CA ALA A 139 21.11 -16.97 4.28
C ALA A 139 20.98 -15.63 5.03
N ALA A 140 21.55 -14.55 4.53
CA ALA A 140 21.37 -13.21 5.09
C ALA A 140 21.28 -12.14 3.99
N PRO A 141 20.46 -11.08 4.17
CA PRO A 141 20.36 -9.99 3.19
C PRO A 141 21.68 -9.26 2.93
N ASP A 142 22.56 -9.25 3.92
CA ASP A 142 23.84 -8.54 4.01
C ASP A 142 25.04 -9.51 4.01
N ALA A 143 24.88 -10.72 3.46
CA ALA A 143 25.94 -11.72 3.44
C ALA A 143 27.08 -11.36 2.46
N ASP A 144 28.32 -11.36 2.97
CA ASP A 144 29.53 -11.20 2.15
C ASP A 144 29.94 -12.49 1.41
N SER A 145 29.50 -13.65 1.89
CA SER A 145 29.83 -14.94 1.29
C SER A 145 28.74 -15.42 0.33
N PRO A 146 29.10 -15.98 -0.84
CA PRO A 146 28.13 -16.54 -1.78
C PRO A 146 27.23 -17.62 -1.16
N ASP A 147 27.76 -18.41 -0.21
CA ASP A 147 27.03 -19.49 0.45
C ASP A 147 25.92 -18.99 1.39
N ALA A 148 26.00 -17.74 1.85
CA ALA A 148 25.00 -17.08 2.68
C ALA A 148 24.21 -16.00 1.91
N ALA A 149 24.55 -15.73 0.65
CA ALA A 149 23.87 -14.74 -0.16
C ALA A 149 22.42 -15.15 -0.45
N LEU A 150 21.52 -14.16 -0.48
CA LEU A 150 20.18 -14.36 -0.99
C LEU A 150 20.21 -14.44 -2.53
N PRO A 151 19.36 -15.27 -3.15
CA PRO A 151 19.20 -15.29 -4.60
C PRO A 151 18.77 -13.93 -5.16
N GLU A 152 19.09 -13.65 -6.42
CA GLU A 152 18.78 -12.38 -7.11
C GLU A 152 17.29 -12.00 -7.08
N TYR A 153 16.40 -12.99 -7.00
CA TYR A 153 14.95 -12.76 -6.93
C TYR A 153 14.44 -12.34 -5.53
N PHE A 154 15.30 -12.27 -4.52
CA PHE A 154 14.99 -11.64 -3.21
C PHE A 154 15.08 -10.12 -3.32
N VAL A 155 14.21 -9.56 -4.15
CA VAL A 155 14.12 -8.11 -4.38
C VAL A 155 13.28 -7.44 -3.30
N THR A 156 13.67 -6.21 -2.98
CA THR A 156 13.01 -5.33 -2.02
C THR A 156 12.34 -4.16 -2.73
N SER A 157 11.60 -3.33 -2.00
CA SER A 157 10.97 -2.15 -2.60
C SER A 157 11.95 -1.14 -3.21
N GLU A 158 13.23 -1.15 -2.83
CA GLU A 158 14.24 -0.25 -3.42
C GLU A 158 14.71 -0.74 -4.79
N ASP A 159 14.57 -2.03 -5.07
CA ASP A 159 14.98 -2.67 -6.32
C ASP A 159 13.89 -2.53 -7.41
N ILE A 160 12.68 -2.11 -7.03
CA ILE A 160 11.53 -1.96 -7.93
C ILE A 160 11.42 -0.51 -8.39
N THR A 161 11.40 -0.30 -9.71
CA THR A 161 11.25 1.04 -10.28
C THR A 161 9.84 1.61 -10.03
N PRO A 162 9.66 2.96 -10.04
CA PRO A 162 8.34 3.56 -9.91
C PRO A 162 7.33 3.07 -10.96
N ARG A 163 7.81 2.78 -12.18
CA ARG A 163 6.99 2.25 -13.26
C ARG A 163 6.51 0.82 -12.98
N GLU A 164 7.41 -0.04 -12.51
CA GLU A 164 7.05 -1.43 -12.14
C GLU A 164 6.08 -1.46 -10.95
N HIS A 165 6.20 -0.54 -10.00
CA HIS A 165 5.20 -0.37 -8.95
C HIS A 165 3.81 -0.06 -9.50
N VAL A 166 3.72 0.84 -10.50
CA VAL A 166 2.46 1.16 -11.19
C VAL A 166 1.95 -0.06 -11.98
N ASP A 167 2.84 -0.81 -12.64
CA ASP A 167 2.48 -2.00 -13.42
C ASP A 167 1.82 -3.08 -12.54
N ILE A 168 2.38 -3.36 -11.35
CA ILE A 168 1.80 -4.30 -10.39
C ILE A 168 0.41 -3.81 -9.93
N GLN A 169 0.28 -2.50 -9.64
CA GLN A 169 -1.01 -1.93 -9.26
C GLN A 169 -2.03 -2.07 -10.40
N ALA A 170 -1.62 -1.85 -11.65
CA ALA A 170 -2.48 -1.95 -12.83
C ALA A 170 -2.96 -3.39 -13.07
N ALA A 171 -2.04 -4.35 -12.96
CA ALA A 171 -2.35 -5.77 -13.06
C ALA A 171 -3.43 -6.19 -12.03
N ALA A 172 -3.31 -5.73 -10.79
CA ALA A 172 -4.29 -5.99 -9.75
C ALA A 172 -5.60 -5.21 -9.96
N GLN A 173 -5.53 -3.92 -10.30
CA GLN A 173 -6.69 -3.03 -10.46
C GLN A 173 -7.68 -3.54 -11.50
N ARG A 174 -7.22 -4.35 -12.46
CA ARG A 174 -8.07 -5.02 -13.45
C ARG A 174 -9.24 -5.77 -12.81
N TRP A 175 -9.00 -6.39 -11.66
CA TRP A 175 -9.93 -7.28 -10.94
C TRP A 175 -10.41 -6.72 -9.60
N ILE A 176 -10.10 -5.45 -9.32
CA ILE A 176 -10.53 -4.77 -8.10
C ILE A 176 -11.57 -3.70 -8.46
N ASP A 177 -12.81 -3.88 -7.99
CA ASP A 177 -13.93 -2.98 -8.24
C ASP A 177 -13.94 -1.73 -7.35
N SER A 178 -13.34 -1.79 -6.16
CA SER A 178 -13.04 -0.63 -5.31
C SER A 178 -11.63 -0.10 -5.61
N SER A 179 -10.83 0.27 -4.60
CA SER A 179 -9.49 0.83 -4.79
C SER A 179 -8.40 -0.07 -4.21
N ILE A 180 -7.15 0.28 -4.50
CA ILE A 180 -5.95 -0.41 -4.01
C ILE A 180 -5.10 0.60 -3.26
N SER A 181 -4.68 0.24 -2.04
CA SER A 181 -3.58 0.91 -1.36
C SER A 181 -2.27 0.34 -1.86
N LYS A 182 -1.58 1.09 -2.71
CA LYS A 182 -0.23 0.78 -3.18
C LYS A 182 0.63 2.04 -3.13
N THR A 183 1.85 1.91 -2.63
CA THR A 183 2.86 2.97 -2.65
C THR A 183 3.85 2.72 -3.78
N ALA A 184 4.03 3.68 -4.68
CA ALA A 184 5.16 3.69 -5.61
C ALA A 184 6.34 4.39 -4.94
N ASN A 185 7.35 3.63 -4.52
CA ASN A 185 8.54 4.19 -3.93
C ASN A 185 9.36 4.88 -5.04
N VAL A 186 9.87 6.07 -4.74
CA VAL A 186 10.61 6.91 -5.67
C VAL A 186 11.99 7.21 -5.07
N PRO A 187 13.08 6.98 -5.82
CA PRO A 187 14.42 7.36 -5.40
C PRO A 187 14.53 8.85 -5.01
N THR A 188 15.40 9.17 -4.06
CA THR A 188 15.58 10.56 -3.60
C THR A 188 16.11 11.47 -4.71
N ASP A 189 16.97 10.95 -5.58
CA ASP A 189 17.60 11.63 -6.73
C ASP A 189 16.82 11.52 -8.04
N TYR A 190 15.55 11.07 -7.98
CA TYR A 190 14.73 10.85 -9.17
C TYR A 190 14.41 12.17 -9.91
N PRO A 191 14.66 12.27 -11.24
CA PRO A 191 14.41 13.49 -12.01
C PRO A 191 12.93 13.93 -11.95
N TYR A 192 12.70 15.24 -11.82
CA TYR A 192 11.33 15.78 -11.74
C TYR A 192 10.50 15.48 -12.99
N GLU A 193 11.13 15.55 -14.16
CA GLU A 193 10.47 15.26 -15.44
C GLU A 193 9.98 13.81 -15.52
N ASP A 194 10.74 12.87 -14.98
CA ASP A 194 10.32 11.46 -14.91
C ASP A 194 9.29 11.24 -13.79
N PHE A 195 9.36 12.02 -12.71
CA PHE A 195 8.44 11.90 -11.57
C PHE A 195 7.00 12.25 -11.94
N LYS A 196 6.78 13.36 -12.65
CA LYS A 196 5.43 13.77 -13.07
C LYS A 196 4.77 12.72 -13.99
N ASP A 197 5.58 12.03 -14.78
CA ASP A 197 5.13 11.04 -15.76
C ASP A 197 4.60 9.77 -15.09
N ILE A 198 4.97 9.49 -13.82
CA ILE A 198 4.40 8.40 -13.03
C ILE A 198 2.87 8.53 -12.94
N TYR A 199 2.36 9.75 -12.70
CA TYR A 199 0.92 9.98 -12.58
C TYR A 199 0.19 9.90 -13.92
N LEU A 200 0.82 10.40 -14.99
CA LEU A 200 0.29 10.29 -16.34
C LEU A 200 0.21 8.81 -16.75
N TYR A 201 1.28 8.06 -16.50
CA TYR A 201 1.32 6.63 -16.78
C TYR A 201 0.27 5.86 -15.95
N ALA A 202 0.13 6.16 -14.66
CA ALA A 202 -0.93 5.56 -13.82
C ALA A 202 -2.34 5.83 -14.37
N TYR A 203 -2.60 7.04 -14.86
CA TYR A 203 -3.86 7.40 -15.51
C TYR A 203 -4.07 6.62 -16.81
N GLU A 204 -3.04 6.50 -17.65
CA GLU A 204 -3.07 5.73 -18.90
C GLU A 204 -3.33 4.24 -18.65
N GLN A 205 -2.81 3.68 -17.55
CA GLN A 205 -3.10 2.32 -17.09
C GLN A 205 -4.52 2.15 -16.51
N GLY A 206 -5.30 3.22 -16.39
CA GLY A 206 -6.66 3.19 -15.86
C GLY A 206 -6.74 2.98 -14.35
N LEU A 207 -5.69 3.38 -13.61
CA LEU A 207 -5.69 3.31 -12.16
C LEU A 207 -6.68 4.30 -11.54
N LYS A 208 -7.31 3.89 -10.44
CA LYS A 208 -8.27 4.73 -9.70
C LYS A 208 -7.60 5.72 -8.74
N GLY A 209 -6.31 5.53 -8.49
CA GLY A 209 -5.47 6.37 -7.66
C GLY A 209 -4.01 5.95 -7.77
N CYS A 210 -3.10 6.86 -7.41
CA CYS A 210 -1.65 6.63 -7.41
C CYS A 210 -1.05 7.38 -6.22
N THR A 211 -0.31 6.66 -5.38
CA THR A 211 0.40 7.22 -4.23
C THR A 211 1.89 7.01 -4.43
N THR A 212 2.67 8.08 -4.35
CA THR A 212 4.14 8.02 -4.42
C THR A 212 4.75 8.32 -3.07
N PHE A 213 5.81 7.61 -2.69
CA PHE A 213 6.62 7.95 -1.53
C PHE A 213 8.06 8.18 -1.96
N ARG A 214 8.57 9.39 -1.77
CA ARG A 214 9.98 9.73 -1.99
C ARG A 214 10.65 9.95 -0.65
N PHE A 215 11.69 9.19 -0.37
CA PHE A 215 12.46 9.35 0.86
C PHE A 215 13.12 10.74 0.91
N ASN A 216 12.93 11.46 2.03
CA ASN A 216 13.60 12.73 2.30
C ASN A 216 14.60 12.56 3.44
N PRO A 217 15.93 12.58 3.16
CA PRO A 217 16.96 12.38 4.19
C PRO A 217 16.98 13.47 5.26
N GLU A 218 16.53 14.69 4.95
CA GLU A 218 16.54 15.84 5.86
C GLU A 218 15.34 15.88 6.82
N ALA A 219 14.31 15.08 6.53
CA ALA A 219 13.05 15.07 7.28
C ALA A 219 12.60 13.64 7.61
N PHE A 220 13.54 12.69 7.71
CA PHE A 220 13.18 11.30 7.94
C PHE A 220 12.55 11.10 9.32
N GLN A 221 11.24 10.83 9.30
CA GLN A 221 10.40 10.49 10.45
C GLN A 221 9.56 9.26 10.06
N GLY A 222 10.14 8.06 10.15
CA GLY A 222 9.56 6.82 9.60
C GLY A 222 9.25 5.75 10.64
N VAL A 223 8.21 4.93 10.37
CA VAL A 223 7.89 3.74 11.17
C VAL A 223 8.79 2.56 10.81
N LEU A 224 9.21 2.49 9.55
CA LEU A 224 10.13 1.50 9.02
C LEU A 224 11.50 2.15 8.88
N VAL A 225 12.53 1.50 9.41
CA VAL A 225 13.86 2.10 9.50
C VAL A 225 14.90 1.09 9.07
N GLN A 226 15.74 1.48 8.11
CA GLN A 226 16.95 0.74 7.76
C GLN A 226 18.17 1.44 8.38
N GLU A 227 19.13 0.64 8.83
CA GLU A 227 20.31 1.15 9.52
C GLU A 227 21.19 2.04 8.63
N LYS A 228 21.34 1.67 7.35
CA LYS A 228 22.08 2.45 6.35
C LYS A 228 21.51 3.86 6.13
N ASP A 229 20.21 4.04 6.32
CA ASP A 229 19.55 5.33 6.09
C ASP A 229 19.69 6.23 7.31
N LEU A 230 19.53 5.68 8.53
CA LEU A 230 19.81 6.38 9.77
C LEU A 230 21.24 6.92 9.83
N ALA A 231 22.22 6.12 9.39
CA ALA A 231 23.63 6.49 9.41
C ALA A 231 23.99 7.64 8.45
N LYS A 232 23.15 7.90 7.43
CA LYS A 232 23.38 8.97 6.46
C LYS A 232 22.91 10.33 6.96
N THR A 233 21.88 10.38 7.79
CA THR A 233 21.33 11.63 8.32
C THR A 233 22.08 12.07 9.58
N THR A 234 22.46 13.35 9.64
CA THR A 234 23.02 13.99 10.84
C THR A 234 21.91 14.81 11.51
N TYR A 235 21.73 14.62 12.82
CA TYR A 235 20.79 15.37 13.63
C TYR A 235 21.56 16.33 14.54
N ARG A 236 20.98 17.51 14.75
CA ARG A 236 21.56 18.55 15.60
C ARG A 236 20.69 18.79 16.82
N PHE A 237 21.31 18.77 17.98
CA PHE A 237 20.67 19.04 19.27
C PHE A 237 21.30 20.28 19.90
N THR A 238 20.47 21.15 20.46
CA THR A 238 20.92 22.29 21.26
C THR A 238 20.81 21.92 22.74
N LEU A 239 21.92 21.97 23.47
CA LEU A 239 21.98 21.70 24.89
C LEU A 239 21.51 22.92 25.70
N GLU A 240 21.26 22.73 27.00
CA GLU A 240 20.78 23.80 27.91
C GLU A 240 21.75 24.99 28.00
N ASP A 241 23.06 24.74 27.84
CA ASP A 241 24.09 25.78 27.84
C ASP A 241 24.20 26.54 26.50
N GLY A 242 23.34 26.21 25.54
CA GLY A 242 23.30 26.81 24.20
C GLY A 242 24.32 26.23 23.23
N SER A 243 25.14 25.25 23.63
CA SER A 243 26.02 24.53 22.72
C SER A 243 25.23 23.59 21.80
N GLU A 244 25.76 23.34 20.60
CA GLU A 244 25.15 22.42 19.63
C GLU A 244 26.02 21.17 19.50
N ILE A 245 25.36 20.01 19.48
CA ILE A 245 26.00 18.73 19.13
C ILE A 245 25.38 18.19 17.84
N GLU A 246 26.22 17.62 16.99
CA GLU A 246 25.82 16.94 15.76
C GLU A 246 26.18 15.46 15.86
N VAL A 247 25.20 14.60 15.62
CA VAL A 247 25.35 13.14 15.73
C VAL A 247 24.62 12.45 14.59
N LYS A 248 25.10 11.28 14.17
CA LYS A 248 24.42 10.46 13.17
C LYS A 248 23.13 9.86 13.72
N GLY A 249 22.14 9.68 12.87
CA GLY A 249 20.80 9.20 13.26
C GLY A 249 20.79 7.85 13.97
N ASN A 250 21.78 6.99 13.73
CA ASN A 250 21.93 5.69 14.37
C ASN A 250 22.75 5.70 15.67
N GLU A 251 23.39 6.82 16.04
CA GLU A 251 24.13 6.92 17.30
C GLU A 251 23.19 6.92 18.49
N GLU A 252 23.61 6.28 19.59
CA GLU A 252 22.84 6.22 20.82
C GLU A 252 23.16 7.41 21.73
N ILE A 253 22.11 8.07 22.22
CA ILE A 253 22.16 9.20 23.15
C ILE A 253 21.34 8.85 24.39
N GLU A 254 21.92 9.07 25.57
CA GLU A 254 21.20 9.04 26.84
C GLU A 254 20.49 10.38 27.07
N TYR A 255 19.17 10.36 27.28
CA TYR A 255 18.38 11.55 27.60
C TYR A 255 17.27 11.20 28.60
N ASP A 256 17.13 11.99 29.68
CA ASP A 256 16.16 11.76 30.76
C ASP A 256 16.21 10.32 31.36
N GLY A 257 17.41 9.73 31.42
CA GLY A 257 17.65 8.39 31.97
C GLY A 257 17.26 7.22 31.04
N GLU A 258 16.92 7.49 29.78
CA GLU A 258 16.64 6.49 28.75
C GLU A 258 17.65 6.61 27.59
N MET A 259 18.04 5.46 27.01
CA MET A 259 18.86 5.41 25.79
C MET A 259 17.98 5.49 24.56
N HIS A 260 18.35 6.34 23.60
CA HIS A 260 17.63 6.54 22.34
C HIS A 260 18.60 6.59 21.17
N THR A 261 18.15 6.21 19.97
CA THR A 261 18.87 6.64 18.77
C THR A 261 18.66 8.15 18.57
N ALA A 262 19.65 8.84 18.02
CA ALA A 262 19.57 10.27 17.73
C ALA A 262 18.32 10.62 16.92
N ALA A 263 17.99 9.84 15.88
CA ALA A 263 16.78 10.07 15.11
C ALA A 263 15.49 10.00 15.96
N ASN A 264 15.38 8.99 16.85
CA ASN A 264 14.20 8.83 17.70
C ASN A 264 14.11 9.91 18.78
N LEU A 265 15.24 10.35 19.34
CA LEU A 265 15.27 11.43 20.33
C LEU A 265 14.86 12.76 19.70
N TYR A 266 15.40 13.07 18.52
CA TYR A 266 15.05 14.29 17.77
C TYR A 266 13.55 14.36 17.48
N ASP A 267 12.96 13.23 17.04
CA ASP A 267 11.52 13.11 16.83
C ASP A 267 10.72 13.34 18.11
N ALA A 268 11.10 12.69 19.21
CA ALA A 268 10.39 12.80 20.48
C ALA A 268 10.42 14.24 21.05
N LEU A 269 11.54 14.95 20.90
CA LEU A 269 11.67 16.35 21.28
C LEU A 269 10.79 17.26 20.41
N LYS A 270 10.80 17.05 19.08
CA LYS A 270 9.97 17.84 18.14
C LYS A 270 8.47 17.61 18.36
N GLU A 271 8.06 16.38 18.66
CA GLU A 271 6.67 16.01 18.96
C GLU A 271 6.24 16.46 20.38
N GLY A 272 7.18 16.96 21.19
CA GLY A 272 6.91 17.54 22.52
C GLY A 272 6.71 16.50 23.63
N TYR A 273 7.14 15.25 23.45
CA TYR A 273 6.99 14.18 24.44
C TYR A 273 7.77 14.42 25.74
N TYR A 274 8.81 15.26 25.68
CA TYR A 274 9.60 15.69 26.83
C TYR A 274 9.24 17.11 27.31
N GLY A 275 8.11 17.65 26.85
CA GLY A 275 7.73 19.05 27.04
C GLY A 275 8.32 19.93 25.93
N LYS A 276 7.63 21.02 25.58
CA LYS A 276 8.22 22.06 24.74
C LYS A 276 9.27 22.77 25.60
N LEU A 277 10.52 22.81 25.12
CA LEU A 277 11.49 23.84 25.53
C LEU A 277 10.90 25.23 25.27
#